data_AF-A0A2W5DKH4-F1
#
_entry.id   AF-A0A2W5DKH4-F1
#
_cell.length_a   1.000
_cell.length_b   1.000
_cell.length_c   1.000
_cell.angle_alpha   90.00
_cell.angle_beta   90.00
_cell.angle_gamma   90.00
#
_symmetry.space_group_name_H-M   'P 1'
#
loop_
_entity.id
_entity.type
_entity.pdbx_description
1 polymer ?
#
loop_
_entity_poly.entity_id
_entity_poly.type
_entity_poly.pdbx_seq_one_letter_code
_entity_poly.pdbx_strand_id
1 'polypeptide(L)'
;MTTSSPPPAAAHHPLLARLAALPDARWVDADSLPDFLALQGAQVLVLAGDPVQFPEGLDVAVVLPELRRHLGASFGIGVVPRAAEAAVAARFGSQRWPSLLFFTDGQYQTVLPGMHDWTVYLDKLRAALAAPVSRPPSVGIAVVSATGTGACA
;
A
#
# COMPACT_ATOMS: atom_id res chain seq x y z
N MET A 1 16.10 5.99 -23.30
CA MET A 1 15.31 4.76 -23.07
C MET A 1 16.14 3.84 -22.19
N THR A 2 16.08 4.03 -20.88
CA THR A 2 16.73 3.16 -19.90
C THR A 2 15.75 2.05 -19.53
N THR A 3 15.94 0.89 -20.14
CA THR A 3 15.27 -0.35 -19.72
C THR A 3 15.80 -0.74 -18.34
N SER A 4 14.96 -0.57 -17.32
CA SER A 4 15.22 -1.13 -15.99
C SER A 4 15.18 -2.67 -16.11
N SER A 5 16.32 -3.30 -15.85
CA SER A 5 16.46 -4.76 -15.86
C SER A 5 15.71 -5.34 -14.66
N PRO A 6 14.87 -6.37 -14.80
CA PRO A 6 14.26 -7.00 -13.65
C PRO A 6 15.34 -7.69 -12.80
N PRO A 7 15.28 -7.62 -11.46
CA PRO A 7 16.16 -8.40 -10.60
C PRO A 7 15.92 -9.91 -10.81
N PRO A 8 16.94 -10.75 -10.61
CA PRO A 8 16.86 -12.18 -10.91
C PRO A 8 15.76 -12.86 -10.08
N ALA A 9 15.10 -13.86 -10.69
CA ALA A 9 13.93 -14.58 -10.19
C ALA A 9 14.12 -15.37 -8.87
N ALA A 10 15.22 -15.15 -8.13
CA ALA A 10 15.42 -15.61 -6.77
C ALA A 10 15.00 -14.57 -5.69
N ALA A 11 14.56 -13.36 -6.09
CA ALA A 11 14.40 -12.23 -5.18
C ALA A 11 13.03 -12.13 -4.47
N HIS A 12 11.96 -12.75 -4.99
CA HIS A 12 10.59 -12.55 -4.51
C HIS A 12 9.83 -13.87 -4.37
N HIS A 13 8.99 -14.01 -3.33
CA HIS A 13 8.19 -15.21 -3.12
C HIS A 13 7.22 -15.46 -4.30
N PRO A 14 7.02 -16.71 -4.78
CA PRO A 14 6.23 -17.00 -5.98
C PRO A 14 4.80 -16.45 -5.98
N LEU A 15 4.14 -16.44 -4.81
CA LEU A 15 2.78 -15.88 -4.69
C LEU A 15 2.73 -14.36 -4.88
N LEU A 16 3.75 -13.64 -4.40
CA LEU A 16 3.87 -12.20 -4.62
C LEU A 16 4.21 -11.90 -6.08
N ALA A 17 5.06 -12.72 -6.70
CA ALA A 17 5.35 -12.61 -8.13
C ALA A 17 4.11 -12.84 -8.99
N ARG A 18 3.27 -13.84 -8.64
CA ARG A 18 2.00 -14.08 -9.32
C ARG A 18 1.03 -12.91 -9.17
N LEU A 19 0.94 -12.33 -7.98
CA LEU A 19 0.12 -11.14 -7.74
C LEU A 19 0.58 -9.95 -8.59
N ALA A 20 1.89 -9.68 -8.62
CA ALA A 20 2.48 -8.59 -9.38
C ALA A 20 2.40 -8.77 -10.91
N ALA A 21 2.11 -9.98 -11.39
CA ALA A 21 1.97 -10.31 -12.81
C ALA A 21 0.52 -10.22 -13.33
N LEU A 22 -0.45 -9.85 -12.49
CA LEU A 22 -1.82 -9.59 -12.95
C LEU A 22 -1.88 -8.34 -13.87
N PRO A 23 -2.86 -8.23 -14.79
CA PRO A 23 -2.92 -7.14 -15.78
C PRO A 23 -2.86 -5.72 -15.18
N ASP A 24 -3.52 -5.51 -14.03
CA ASP A 24 -3.53 -4.21 -13.33
C ASP A 24 -2.63 -4.23 -12.08
N ALA A 25 -1.61 -5.09 -12.07
CA ALA A 25 -0.65 -5.18 -10.99
C ALA A 25 0.78 -4.93 -11.48
N ARG A 26 1.64 -4.49 -10.57
CA ARG A 26 3.08 -4.34 -10.83
C ARG A 26 3.89 -4.35 -9.55
N TRP A 27 5.19 -4.54 -9.69
CA TRP A 27 6.14 -4.23 -8.61
C TRP A 27 6.24 -2.72 -8.43
N VAL A 28 6.29 -2.27 -7.18
CA VAL A 28 6.41 -0.85 -6.82
C VAL A 28 7.47 -0.69 -5.73
N ASP A 29 8.60 -0.10 -6.09
CA ASP A 29 9.66 0.31 -5.18
C ASP A 29 9.60 1.82 -4.90
N ALA A 30 10.60 2.37 -4.20
CA ALA A 30 10.64 3.79 -3.85
C ALA A 30 10.66 4.72 -5.07
N ASP A 31 11.29 4.31 -6.17
CA ASP A 31 11.48 5.12 -7.37
C ASP A 31 10.24 5.10 -8.28
N SER A 32 9.56 3.95 -8.37
CA SER A 32 8.34 3.76 -9.17
C SER A 32 7.05 4.10 -8.41
N LEU A 33 7.11 4.30 -7.09
CA LEU A 33 5.98 4.68 -6.26
C LEU A 33 5.26 5.94 -6.73
N PRO A 34 5.93 7.06 -7.07
CA PRO A 34 5.25 8.26 -7.57
C PRO A 34 4.45 7.99 -8.85
N ASP A 35 5.02 7.25 -9.81
CA ASP A 35 4.37 6.93 -11.08
C ASP A 35 3.17 6.01 -10.89
N PHE A 36 3.26 5.03 -9.98
CA PHE A 36 2.14 4.18 -9.62
C PHE A 36 0.99 4.96 -8.98
N LEU A 37 1.30 5.87 -8.06
CA LEU A 37 0.29 6.70 -7.41
C LEU A 37 -0.32 7.74 -8.35
N ALA A 38 0.39 8.17 -9.40
CA ALA A 38 -0.12 9.09 -10.42
C ALA A 38 -1.15 8.45 -11.37
N LEU A 39 -1.34 7.12 -11.32
CA LEU A 39 -2.39 6.45 -12.07
C LEU A 39 -3.77 6.90 -11.60
N GLN A 40 -4.70 7.06 -12.54
CA GLN A 40 -6.07 7.46 -12.24
C GLN A 40 -6.82 6.39 -11.45
N GLY A 41 -7.74 6.83 -10.58
CA GLY A 41 -8.60 5.95 -9.80
C GLY A 41 -7.90 5.31 -8.59
N ALA A 42 -8.49 4.23 -8.10
CA ALA A 42 -8.04 3.58 -6.88
C ALA A 42 -6.78 2.75 -7.10
N GLN A 43 -5.81 2.89 -6.20
CA GLN A 43 -4.58 2.12 -6.16
C GLN A 43 -4.39 1.51 -4.78
N VAL A 44 -3.94 0.25 -4.73
CA VAL A 44 -3.69 -0.49 -3.48
C VAL A 44 -2.25 -0.99 -3.46
N LEU A 45 -1.46 -0.54 -2.48
CA LEU A 45 -0.13 -1.08 -2.24
C LEU A 45 -0.18 -2.24 -1.23
N VAL A 46 0.51 -3.32 -1.54
CA VAL A 46 0.64 -4.51 -0.71
C VAL A 46 2.00 -4.50 -0.04
N LEU A 47 1.98 -4.42 1.29
CA LEU A 47 3.09 -4.65 2.18
C LEU A 47 2.89 -6.03 2.80
N ALA A 48 3.48 -7.07 2.22
CA ALA A 48 3.28 -8.45 2.62
C ALA A 48 4.08 -8.82 3.89
N GLY A 49 5.26 -8.23 4.07
CA GLY A 49 6.19 -8.61 5.12
C GLY A 49 7.06 -9.80 4.73
N ASP A 50 7.93 -10.20 5.66
CA ASP A 50 8.74 -11.41 5.50
C ASP A 50 7.85 -12.66 5.58
N PRO A 51 7.82 -13.54 4.57
CA PRO A 51 6.94 -14.72 4.57
C PRO A 51 7.27 -15.74 5.66
N VAL A 52 8.47 -15.71 6.26
CA VAL A 52 8.84 -16.56 7.40
C VAL A 52 8.29 -15.97 8.71
N GLN A 53 8.30 -14.65 8.86
CA GLN A 53 7.81 -13.98 10.08
C GLN A 53 6.30 -13.72 10.05
N PHE A 54 5.75 -13.47 8.86
CA PHE A 54 4.38 -13.09 8.58
C PHE A 54 3.82 -13.90 7.40
N PRO A 55 3.60 -15.22 7.57
CA PRO A 55 3.10 -16.08 6.51
C PRO A 55 1.75 -15.59 5.94
N GLU A 56 0.94 -14.89 6.74
CA GLU A 56 -0.34 -14.31 6.34
C GLU A 56 -0.21 -13.28 5.22
N GLY A 57 0.98 -12.68 5.03
CA GLY A 57 1.23 -11.81 3.88
C GLY A 57 1.09 -12.53 2.54
N LEU A 58 1.36 -13.83 2.51
CA LEU A 58 1.14 -14.67 1.34
C LEU A 58 -0.35 -14.95 1.12
N ASP A 59 -1.10 -15.14 2.19
CA ASP A 59 -2.55 -15.33 2.12
C ASP A 59 -3.25 -14.09 1.57
N VAL A 60 -2.86 -12.90 2.06
CA VAL A 60 -3.32 -11.62 1.52
C VAL A 60 -3.02 -11.51 0.02
N ALA A 61 -1.83 -11.95 -0.41
CA ALA A 61 -1.46 -11.90 -1.82
C ALA A 61 -2.32 -12.81 -2.71
N VAL A 62 -2.79 -13.94 -2.18
CA VAL A 62 -3.70 -14.86 -2.87
C VAL A 62 -5.14 -14.36 -2.86
N VAL A 63 -5.59 -13.79 -1.73
CA VAL A 63 -6.99 -13.45 -1.49
C VAL A 63 -7.36 -12.09 -2.10
N LEU A 64 -6.45 -11.12 -2.16
CA LEU A 64 -6.75 -9.77 -2.66
C LEU A 64 -7.34 -9.75 -4.09
N PRO A 65 -6.80 -10.49 -5.08
CA PRO A 65 -7.41 -10.57 -6.41
C PRO A 65 -8.82 -11.16 -6.41
N GLU A 66 -9.08 -12.12 -5.52
CA GLU A 66 -10.40 -12.75 -5.37
C GLU A 66 -11.41 -11.77 -4.78
N LEU A 67 -11.02 -11.03 -3.73
CA LEU A 67 -11.85 -9.98 -3.15
C LEU A 67 -12.16 -8.89 -4.18
N ARG A 68 -11.16 -8.46 -4.95
CA ARG A 68 -11.34 -7.47 -6.03
C ARG A 68 -12.37 -7.94 -7.05
N ARG A 69 -12.26 -9.19 -7.52
CA ARG A 69 -13.22 -9.81 -8.45
C ARG A 69 -14.62 -9.92 -7.85
N HIS A 70 -14.72 -10.39 -6.61
CA HIS A 70 -16.01 -10.59 -5.94
C HIS A 70 -16.77 -9.27 -5.71
N LEU A 71 -16.04 -8.19 -5.38
CA LEU A 71 -16.64 -6.86 -5.23
C LEU A 71 -16.95 -6.17 -6.56
N GLY A 72 -16.46 -6.68 -7.69
CA GLY A 72 -16.48 -5.96 -8.97
C GLY A 72 -15.70 -4.65 -8.92
N ALA A 73 -14.72 -4.55 -8.01
CA ALA A 73 -13.95 -3.33 -7.78
C ALA A 73 -12.85 -3.18 -8.83
N SER A 74 -12.62 -1.95 -9.29
CA SER A 74 -11.52 -1.61 -10.18
C SER A 74 -10.47 -0.81 -9.42
N PHE A 75 -9.32 -1.45 -9.13
CA PHE A 75 -8.15 -0.79 -8.56
C PHE A 75 -6.87 -1.48 -9.02
N GLY A 76 -5.81 -0.68 -9.19
CA GLY A 76 -4.48 -1.20 -9.48
C GLY A 76 -3.80 -1.73 -8.22
N ILE A 77 -2.93 -2.72 -8.38
CA ILE A 77 -2.23 -3.40 -7.29
C ILE A 77 -0.72 -3.17 -7.41
N GLY A 78 -0.13 -2.51 -6.44
CA GLY A 78 1.32 -2.36 -6.35
C GLY A 78 1.87 -3.31 -5.30
N VAL A 79 2.72 -4.26 -5.68
CA VAL A 79 3.39 -5.16 -4.74
C VAL A 79 4.74 -4.56 -4.39
N VAL A 80 5.00 -4.32 -3.11
CA VAL A 80 6.27 -3.71 -2.69
C VAL A 80 7.33 -4.78 -2.47
N PRO A 81 8.52 -4.68 -3.10
CA PRO A 81 9.63 -5.58 -2.84
C PRO A 81 10.06 -5.53 -1.37
N ARG A 82 10.46 -6.69 -0.81
CA ARG A 82 10.84 -6.81 0.61
C ARG A 82 11.84 -5.76 1.08
N ALA A 83 12.82 -5.41 0.23
CA ALA A 83 13.83 -4.40 0.54
C ALA A 83 13.28 -2.96 0.66
N ALA A 84 12.15 -2.67 -0.01
CA ALA A 84 11.53 -1.35 -0.01
C ALA A 84 10.37 -1.23 1.01
N GLU A 85 9.84 -2.35 1.49
CA GLU A 85 8.66 -2.39 2.37
C GLU A 85 8.81 -1.50 3.61
N ALA A 86 9.95 -1.55 4.30
CA ALA A 86 10.16 -0.76 5.52
C ALA A 86 10.14 0.75 5.24
N ALA A 87 10.74 1.20 4.14
CA ALA A 87 10.75 2.60 3.74
C ALA A 87 9.36 3.10 3.34
N VAL A 88 8.62 2.29 2.57
CA VAL A 88 7.23 2.60 2.19
C VAL A 88 6.31 2.62 3.42
N ALA A 89 6.45 1.65 4.32
CA ALA A 89 5.68 1.59 5.57
C ALA A 89 5.92 2.83 6.42
N ALA A 90 7.17 3.25 6.60
CA ALA A 90 7.52 4.46 7.36
C ALA A 90 6.92 5.73 6.73
N ARG A 91 6.95 5.85 5.39
CA ARG A 91 6.39 7.00 4.66
C ARG A 91 4.88 7.16 4.89
N PHE A 92 4.16 6.05 5.00
CA PHE A 92 2.70 6.06 5.17
C PHE A 92 2.24 5.73 6.60
N GLY A 93 3.15 5.65 7.57
CA GLY A 93 2.84 5.38 8.97
C GLY A 93 2.30 3.98 9.24
N SER A 94 2.53 3.01 8.35
CA SER A 94 2.15 1.62 8.58
C SER A 94 3.14 0.94 9.52
N GLN A 95 2.63 0.33 10.59
CA GLN A 95 3.44 -0.35 11.61
C GLN A 95 3.10 -1.84 11.76
N ARG A 96 2.17 -2.36 10.94
CA ARG A 96 1.66 -3.73 11.02
C ARG A 96 1.89 -4.46 9.70
N TRP A 97 2.14 -5.76 9.81
CA TRP A 97 2.36 -6.66 8.67
C TRP A 97 1.33 -7.80 8.73
N PRO A 98 0.81 -8.26 7.58
CA PRO A 98 0.78 -7.53 6.31
C PRO A 98 -0.10 -6.26 6.39
N SER A 99 -0.01 -5.37 5.41
CA SER A 99 -0.90 -4.21 5.29
C SER A 99 -1.21 -3.87 3.83
N LEU A 100 -2.44 -3.39 3.60
CA LEU A 100 -2.89 -2.81 2.34
C LEU A 100 -3.04 -1.30 2.50
N LEU A 101 -2.32 -0.51 1.70
CA LEU A 101 -2.44 0.94 1.68
C LEU A 101 -3.32 1.37 0.51
N PHE A 102 -4.30 2.22 0.77
CA PHE A 102 -5.30 2.65 -0.21
C PHE A 102 -5.07 4.09 -0.64
N PHE A 103 -5.16 4.31 -1.95
CA PHE A 103 -5.02 5.61 -2.58
C PHE A 103 -6.11 5.82 -3.61
N THR A 104 -6.49 7.07 -3.86
CA THR A 104 -7.32 7.47 -5.00
C THR A 104 -6.73 8.72 -5.61
N ASP A 105 -6.49 8.71 -6.92
CA ASP A 105 -5.93 9.85 -7.67
C ASP A 105 -4.65 10.41 -7.01
N GLY A 106 -3.76 9.49 -6.61
CA GLY A 106 -2.49 9.80 -5.94
C GLY A 106 -2.57 10.26 -4.49
N GLN A 107 -3.77 10.39 -3.94
CA GLN A 107 -3.97 10.80 -2.55
C GLN A 107 -4.22 9.60 -1.64
N TYR A 108 -3.62 9.61 -0.46
CA TYR A 108 -3.81 8.57 0.54
C TYR A 108 -5.24 8.57 1.08
N GLN A 109 -5.83 7.40 1.25
CA GLN A 109 -7.15 7.21 1.85
C GLN A 109 -7.02 6.62 3.25
N THR A 110 -6.52 5.39 3.33
CA THR A 110 -6.44 4.62 4.58
C THR A 110 -5.47 3.43 4.47
N VAL A 111 -5.29 2.72 5.58
CA VAL A 111 -4.55 1.46 5.68
C VAL A 111 -5.45 0.37 6.26
N LEU A 112 -5.37 -0.83 5.70
CA LEU A 112 -6.02 -2.03 6.20
C LEU A 112 -4.95 -3.05 6.61
N PRO A 113 -4.65 -3.19 7.91
CA PRO A 113 -3.67 -4.14 8.39
C PRO A 113 -4.26 -5.55 8.55
N GLY A 114 -3.42 -6.55 8.35
CA GLY A 114 -3.68 -7.95 8.66
C GLY A 114 -4.60 -8.68 7.68
N MET A 115 -4.63 -10.01 7.84
CA MET A 115 -5.60 -10.90 7.22
C MET A 115 -6.92 -10.87 8.00
N HIS A 116 -8.05 -11.05 7.31
CA HIS A 116 -9.39 -11.08 7.91
C HIS A 116 -10.21 -12.22 7.32
N ASP A 117 -11.23 -12.67 8.04
CA ASP A 117 -12.23 -13.59 7.52
C ASP A 117 -12.93 -13.00 6.29
N TRP A 118 -13.29 -13.86 5.33
CA TRP A 118 -13.76 -13.46 4.00
C TRP A 118 -14.80 -12.33 3.99
N THR A 119 -15.93 -12.51 4.70
CA THR A 119 -17.02 -11.50 4.72
C THR A 119 -16.55 -10.19 5.36
N VAL A 120 -15.79 -10.27 6.45
CA VAL A 120 -15.22 -9.11 7.13
C VAL A 120 -14.24 -8.39 6.22
N TYR A 121 -13.45 -9.14 5.44
CA TYR A 121 -12.47 -8.58 4.51
C TYR A 121 -13.16 -7.84 3.36
N LEU A 122 -14.24 -8.40 2.79
CA LEU A 122 -15.04 -7.73 1.76
C LEU A 122 -15.58 -6.39 2.25
N ASP A 123 -16.14 -6.35 3.47
CA ASP A 123 -16.71 -5.12 4.03
C ASP A 123 -15.63 -4.09 4.34
N LYS A 124 -14.50 -4.51 4.92
CA LYS A 124 -13.35 -3.64 5.18
C LYS A 124 -12.74 -3.10 3.89
N LEU A 125 -12.62 -3.94 2.85
CA LEU A 125 -12.09 -3.54 1.55
C LEU A 125 -13.00 -2.52 0.88
N ARG A 126 -14.32 -2.76 0.91
CA ARG A 126 -15.32 -1.81 0.39
C ARG A 126 -15.26 -0.47 1.14
N ALA A 127 -15.18 -0.51 2.47
CA ALA A 127 -15.07 0.69 3.28
C ALA A 127 -13.75 1.44 3.02
N ALA A 128 -12.64 0.72 2.83
CA ALA A 128 -11.33 1.32 2.56
C ALA A 128 -11.27 2.01 1.19
N LEU A 129 -11.90 1.43 0.17
CA LEU A 129 -12.00 2.02 -1.17
C LEU A 129 -12.94 3.23 -1.24
N ALA A 130 -13.86 3.37 -0.29
CA ALA A 130 -14.80 4.48 -0.18
C ALA A 130 -14.40 5.53 0.87
N ALA A 131 -13.26 5.33 1.54
CA ALA A 131 -12.81 6.21 2.59
C ALA A 131 -12.45 7.59 2.00
N PRO A 132 -12.74 8.70 2.72
CA PRO A 132 -12.32 10.01 2.24
C PRO A 132 -10.78 10.10 2.19
N VAL A 133 -10.29 10.88 1.24
CA VAL A 133 -8.86 11.23 1.17
C VAL A 133 -8.41 11.85 2.49
N SER A 134 -7.27 11.39 3.00
CA SER A 134 -6.68 11.85 4.25
C SER A 134 -5.17 12.01 4.12
N ARG A 135 -4.54 12.67 5.10
CA ARG A 135 -3.07 12.71 5.16
C ARG A 135 -2.57 11.40 5.75
N PRO A 136 -1.51 10.79 5.19
CA PRO A 136 -0.87 9.65 5.82
C PRO A 136 -0.47 10.02 7.26
N PRO A 137 -0.57 9.09 8.22
CA PRO A 137 -0.04 9.27 9.55
C PRO A 137 1.50 9.20 9.53
N SER A 138 2.17 10.11 8.82
CA SER A 138 3.63 10.20 8.80
C SER A 138 4.14 10.62 10.19
N VAL A 139 5.28 10.05 10.60
CA VAL A 139 6.00 10.44 11.83
C VAL A 139 6.12 11.96 11.88
N GLY A 140 5.53 12.54 12.92
CA GLY A 140 5.13 13.94 12.97
C GLY A 140 6.28 14.93 12.85
N ILE A 141 6.05 15.97 12.05
CA ILE A 141 6.62 17.29 12.36
C ILE A 141 5.89 17.76 13.62
N ALA A 142 6.62 17.96 14.71
CA ALA A 142 6.09 18.69 15.86
C ALA A 142 5.68 20.09 15.39
N VAL A 143 4.39 20.40 15.39
CA VAL A 143 3.91 21.76 15.18
C VAL A 143 4.33 22.57 16.40
N VAL A 144 5.40 23.34 16.29
CA VAL A 144 5.67 24.41 17.24
C VAL A 144 4.69 25.52 16.91
N SER A 145 3.63 25.66 17.71
CA SER A 145 2.79 26.86 17.66
C SER A 145 3.66 28.07 18.01
N ALA A 146 4.04 28.83 16.99
CA ALA A 146 4.60 30.16 17.17
C ALA A 146 3.49 31.07 17.71
N THR A 147 3.35 31.15 19.04
CA THR A 147 2.70 32.29 19.68
C THR A 147 3.66 33.47 19.62
N GLY A 148 3.70 34.11 18.46
CA GLY A 148 4.16 35.47 18.31
C GLY A 148 2.94 36.39 18.31
N THR A 149 2.69 37.05 19.45
CA THR A 149 1.99 38.34 19.44
C THR A 149 2.70 39.25 20.43
N GLY A 150 3.49 40.18 19.88
CA GLY A 150 3.91 41.35 20.61
C GLY A 150 2.73 42.30 20.82
N ALA A 151 2.76 43.00 21.94
CA ALA A 151 2.17 44.31 22.20
C ALA A 151 2.63 44.72 23.61
N CYS A 152 2.84 45.96 24.00
CA CYS A 152 3.09 47.27 23.41
C CYS A 152 3.37 48.18 24.62
N ALA A 153 4.32 49.12 24.50
CA ALA A 153 4.61 50.24 25.42
C ALA A 153 5.10 49.92 26.84
#